data_AF-A0AAF0HV13-F1
#
_entry.id   AF-A0AAF0HV13-F1
#
_cell.length_a   1.000
_cell.length_b   1.000
_cell.length_c   1.000
_cell.angle_alpha   90.00
_cell.angle_beta   90.00
_cell.angle_gamma   90.00
#
_symmetry.space_group_name_H-M   'P 1'
#
loop_
_entity.id
_entity.type
_entity.pdbx_description
1 polymer ?
#
loop_
_entity_poly.entity_id
_entity_poly.type
_entity_poly.pdbx_seq_one_letter_code
_entity_poly.pdbx_strand_id
1 'polypeptide(L)'
;MYKNGSVIGSLLAASALFLTTTPALAGDEERALAAISQAQGKIDAATKLNASPDLLSRAQASLRLAQEELKSGKEQKAIASAIDAQQAADMAIGENKQQADADAQIQAQSAASAQQQADAANARASAAEQAAASAAADARAAQTSASLAAATTPTTTVTTETVKAAPSRSTAQKRTTTVVKKKAAPTTVAERTTTTVTTQN
;
A
#
# COMPACT_ATOMS: atom_id res chain seq x y z
N MET A 1 43.09 35.96 -19.53
CA MET A 1 42.63 37.34 -19.27
C MET A 1 43.09 38.22 -20.42
N TYR A 2 42.21 38.55 -21.36
CA TYR A 2 42.48 39.56 -22.38
C TYR A 2 41.35 40.59 -22.33
N LYS A 3 41.71 41.78 -21.87
CA LYS A 3 40.94 43.01 -21.90
C LYS A 3 41.38 43.75 -23.15
N ASN A 4 40.45 44.29 -23.94
CA ASN A 4 40.62 45.51 -24.74
C ASN A 4 39.24 45.90 -25.27
N GLY A 5 38.69 46.96 -24.69
CA GLY A 5 37.50 47.62 -25.21
C GLY A 5 37.86 48.54 -26.36
N SER A 6 36.88 48.84 -27.21
CA SER A 6 36.78 50.14 -27.86
C SER A 6 35.34 50.38 -28.28
N VAL A 7 34.75 51.38 -27.67
CA VAL A 7 33.52 52.06 -28.08
C VAL A 7 33.91 53.18 -29.04
N ILE A 8 33.26 53.27 -30.20
CA ILE A 8 33.04 54.42 -31.13
C ILE A 8 32.18 53.79 -32.25
N GLY A 9 30.94 54.18 -32.56
CA GLY A 9 30.35 55.51 -32.55
C GLY A 9 30.41 56.10 -33.96
N SER A 10 29.51 55.70 -34.88
CA SER A 10 29.28 56.26 -36.23
C SER A 10 28.22 55.39 -36.93
N LEU A 11 27.24 55.86 -37.70
CA LEU A 11 26.79 57.17 -38.13
C LEU A 11 25.44 56.90 -38.83
N LEU A 12 24.53 57.86 -38.79
CA LEU A 12 23.25 57.92 -39.51
C LEU A 12 23.32 57.39 -40.97
N ALA A 13 22.32 56.60 -41.37
CA ALA A 13 21.83 56.56 -42.74
C ALA A 13 20.32 56.31 -42.75
N ALA A 14 19.56 57.41 -42.64
CA ALA A 14 18.18 57.46 -43.06
C ALA A 14 18.15 57.19 -44.57
N SER A 15 17.45 56.15 -45.01
CA SER A 15 17.18 55.93 -46.43
C SER A 15 15.84 55.23 -46.61
N ALA A 16 14.91 56.03 -47.13
CA ALA A 16 13.79 55.68 -47.99
C ALA A 16 12.77 54.64 -47.47
N LEU A 17 11.71 55.21 -46.93
CA LEU A 17 10.33 54.72 -46.96
C LEU A 17 9.95 54.28 -48.38
N PHE A 18 10.21 53.01 -48.74
CA PHE A 18 9.59 52.38 -49.90
C PHE A 18 8.19 51.89 -49.50
N LEU A 19 7.21 52.79 -49.68
CA LEU A 19 5.79 52.45 -49.84
C LEU A 19 5.61 51.76 -51.20
N THR A 20 6.05 50.51 -51.32
CA THR A 20 5.65 49.66 -52.45
C THR A 20 4.24 49.16 -52.18
N THR A 21 3.27 49.88 -52.76
CA THR A 21 2.03 49.37 -53.35
C THR A 21 1.70 47.90 -53.03
N THR A 22 0.69 47.75 -52.17
CA THR A 22 -0.08 46.55 -51.83
C THR A 22 -0.44 45.65 -53.04
N PRO A 23 -0.22 44.33 -52.96
CA PRO A 23 -1.15 43.35 -53.49
C PRO A 23 -2.01 42.84 -52.31
N ALA A 24 -2.72 43.72 -51.61
CA ALA A 24 -3.35 43.39 -50.32
C ALA A 24 -4.79 42.87 -50.44
N LEU A 25 -5.16 42.22 -51.55
CA LEU A 25 -6.53 41.73 -51.72
C LEU A 25 -6.70 40.45 -52.56
N ALA A 26 -5.71 40.03 -53.37
CA ALA A 26 -5.89 38.91 -54.29
C ALA A 26 -5.51 37.53 -53.72
N GLY A 27 -5.00 37.44 -52.48
CA GLY A 27 -4.57 36.17 -51.88
C GLY A 27 -4.94 35.98 -50.41
N ASP A 28 -5.61 36.95 -49.78
CA ASP A 28 -5.99 36.84 -48.37
C ASP A 28 -7.17 35.89 -48.16
N GLU A 29 -8.07 35.79 -49.13
CA GLU A 29 -9.18 34.82 -49.11
C GLU A 29 -8.65 33.38 -49.19
N GLU A 30 -7.71 33.10 -50.11
CA GLU A 30 -7.07 31.78 -50.22
C GLU A 30 -6.29 31.42 -48.95
N ARG A 31 -5.59 32.39 -48.36
CA ARG A 31 -4.91 32.23 -47.07
C ARG A 31 -5.89 31.96 -45.92
N ALA A 32 -7.03 32.66 -45.89
CA ALA A 32 -8.07 32.44 -44.89
C ALA A 32 -8.67 31.04 -45.03
N LEU A 33 -8.98 30.60 -46.25
CA LEU A 33 -9.44 29.24 -46.54
C LEU A 33 -8.42 28.18 -46.12
N ALA A 34 -7.14 28.39 -46.43
CA ALA A 34 -6.07 27.49 -46.01
C ALA A 34 -5.96 27.41 -44.48
N ALA A 35 -6.04 28.55 -43.78
CA ALA A 35 -5.99 28.61 -42.33
C ALA A 35 -7.19 27.90 -41.67
N ILE A 36 -8.41 28.10 -42.20
CA ILE A 36 -9.62 27.43 -41.74
C ILE A 36 -9.54 25.92 -41.98
N SER A 37 -9.08 25.49 -43.16
CA SER A 37 -8.88 24.06 -43.47
C SER A 37 -7.88 23.40 -42.52
N GLN A 38 -6.75 24.06 -42.25
CA GLN A 38 -5.78 23.58 -41.27
C GLN A 38 -6.35 23.54 -39.85
N ALA A 39 -7.16 24.53 -39.46
CA ALA A 39 -7.87 24.52 -38.18
C ALA A 39 -8.85 23.35 -38.07
N GLN A 40 -9.62 23.07 -39.13
CA GLN A 40 -10.52 21.91 -39.19
C GLN A 40 -9.76 20.60 -39.03
N GLY A 41 -8.63 20.43 -39.74
CA GLY A 41 -7.80 19.23 -39.64
C GLY A 41 -7.27 19.01 -38.22
N LYS A 42 -6.82 20.08 -37.54
CA LYS A 42 -6.38 20.01 -36.15
C LYS A 42 -7.51 19.70 -35.17
N ILE A 43 -8.68 20.31 -35.35
CA ILE A 43 -9.86 20.03 -34.51
C ILE A 43 -10.34 18.60 -34.69
N ASP A 44 -10.34 18.07 -35.91
CA ASP A 44 -10.68 16.66 -36.19
C ASP A 44 -9.67 15.71 -35.54
N ALA A 45 -8.37 16.01 -35.64
CA ALA A 45 -7.33 15.27 -34.93
C ALA A 45 -7.53 15.30 -33.41
N ALA A 46 -7.78 16.48 -32.84
CA ALA A 46 -8.06 16.65 -31.41
C ALA A 46 -9.32 15.88 -30.98
N THR A 47 -10.35 15.85 -31.82
CA THR A 47 -11.60 15.11 -31.58
C THR A 47 -11.36 13.60 -31.61
N LYS A 48 -10.61 13.10 -32.59
CA LYS A 48 -10.21 11.67 -32.69
C LYS A 48 -9.39 11.21 -31.48
N LEU A 49 -8.62 12.12 -30.91
CA LEU A 49 -7.83 11.87 -29.71
C LEU A 49 -8.64 12.00 -28.41
N ASN A 50 -9.95 12.29 -28.47
CA ASN A 50 -10.81 12.57 -27.31
C ASN A 50 -10.26 13.65 -26.38
N ALA A 51 -9.69 14.71 -26.96
CA ALA A 51 -9.11 15.80 -26.19
C ALA A 51 -10.16 16.59 -25.36
N SER A 52 -9.68 17.43 -24.45
CA SER A 52 -10.48 18.21 -23.50
C SER A 52 -11.74 18.86 -24.15
N PRO A 53 -12.96 18.54 -23.67
CA PRO A 53 -14.20 19.06 -24.27
C PRO A 53 -14.32 20.59 -24.26
N ASP A 54 -13.78 21.24 -23.23
CA ASP A 54 -13.78 22.70 -23.11
C ASP A 54 -12.97 23.35 -24.24
N LEU A 55 -11.73 22.88 -24.45
CA LEU A 55 -10.87 23.37 -25.52
C LEU A 55 -11.39 23.03 -26.92
N LEU A 56 -11.97 21.84 -27.10
CA LEU A 56 -12.64 21.48 -28.36
C LEU A 56 -13.82 22.42 -28.65
N SER A 57 -14.64 22.73 -27.64
CA SER A 57 -15.77 23.66 -27.80
C SER A 57 -15.31 25.07 -28.19
N ARG A 58 -14.22 25.55 -27.58
CA ARG A 58 -13.59 26.84 -27.91
C ARG A 58 -13.02 26.84 -29.33
N ALA A 59 -12.35 25.76 -29.73
CA ALA A 59 -11.80 25.62 -31.07
C ALA A 59 -12.92 25.63 -32.13
N GLN A 60 -14.00 24.89 -31.90
CA GLN A 60 -15.17 24.87 -32.79
C GLN A 60 -15.90 26.23 -32.85
N ALA A 61 -16.01 26.94 -31.73
CA ALA A 61 -16.59 28.28 -31.70
C ALA A 61 -15.76 29.27 -32.54
N SER A 62 -14.44 29.23 -32.39
CA SER A 62 -13.50 30.08 -33.14
C SER A 62 -13.50 29.75 -34.63
N LEU A 63 -13.65 28.47 -34.99
CA LEU A 63 -13.81 28.04 -36.38
C LEU A 63 -15.09 28.61 -37.01
N ARG A 64 -16.22 28.58 -36.28
CA ARG A 64 -17.48 29.15 -36.76
C ARG A 64 -17.35 30.66 -36.99
N LEU A 65 -16.72 31.37 -36.04
CA LEU A 65 -16.43 32.80 -36.18
C LEU A 65 -15.55 33.08 -37.41
N ALA A 66 -14.49 32.30 -37.62
CA ALA A 66 -13.62 32.43 -38.80
C ALA A 66 -14.41 32.27 -40.12
N GLN A 67 -15.33 31.30 -40.18
CA GLN A 67 -16.19 31.09 -41.35
C GLN A 67 -17.17 32.24 -41.57
N GLU A 68 -17.74 32.80 -40.50
CA GLU A 68 -18.64 33.96 -40.57
C GLU A 68 -17.91 35.22 -41.02
N GLU A 69 -16.69 35.43 -40.53
CA GLU A 69 -15.85 36.57 -40.91
C GLU A 69 -15.40 36.47 -42.36
N LEU A 70 -15.06 35.26 -42.83
CA LEU A 70 -14.73 35.03 -44.24
C LEU A 70 -15.94 35.30 -45.15
N LYS A 71 -17.13 34.80 -44.78
CA LYS A 71 -18.38 35.09 -45.50
C LYS A 71 -18.73 36.58 -45.50
N SER A 72 -18.27 37.32 -44.50
CA SER A 72 -18.48 38.76 -44.37
C SER A 72 -17.42 39.60 -45.09
N GLY A 73 -16.49 38.98 -45.83
CA GLY A 73 -15.38 39.67 -46.51
C GLY A 73 -14.37 40.28 -45.54
N LYS A 74 -14.15 39.64 -44.38
CA LYS A 74 -13.20 40.07 -43.34
C LYS A 74 -12.08 39.04 -43.23
N GLU A 75 -11.31 38.87 -44.29
CA GLU A 75 -10.33 37.80 -44.45
C GLU A 75 -9.27 37.83 -43.35
N GLN A 76 -8.76 39.02 -42.99
CA GLN A 76 -7.76 39.15 -41.92
C GLN A 76 -8.30 38.73 -40.55
N LYS A 77 -9.58 39.02 -40.27
CA LYS A 77 -10.19 38.57 -39.02
C LYS A 77 -10.45 37.07 -39.04
N ALA A 78 -10.91 36.54 -40.18
CA ALA A 78 -11.08 35.11 -40.38
C ALA A 78 -9.78 34.33 -40.14
N ILE A 79 -8.64 34.85 -40.62
CA ILE A 79 -7.32 34.27 -40.35
C ILE A 79 -7.01 34.29 -38.85
N ALA A 80 -7.25 35.40 -38.15
CA ALA A 80 -7.02 35.49 -36.71
C ALA A 80 -7.89 34.49 -35.93
N SER A 81 -9.19 34.43 -36.22
CA SER A 81 -10.13 33.47 -35.63
C SER A 81 -9.76 32.01 -35.94
N ALA A 82 -9.24 31.73 -37.14
CA ALA A 82 -8.74 30.41 -37.51
C ALA A 82 -7.47 30.04 -36.72
N ILE A 83 -6.55 30.99 -36.50
CA ILE A 83 -5.36 30.78 -35.68
C ILE A 83 -5.75 30.49 -34.22
N ASP A 84 -6.72 31.22 -33.67
CA ASP A 84 -7.23 30.96 -32.32
C ASP A 84 -7.81 29.54 -32.21
N ALA A 85 -8.54 29.09 -33.25
CA ALA A 85 -9.04 27.73 -33.34
C ALA A 85 -7.91 26.69 -33.39
N GLN A 86 -6.85 26.95 -34.16
CA GLN A 86 -5.67 26.08 -34.23
C GLN A 86 -4.95 25.99 -32.89
N GLN A 87 -4.74 27.12 -32.20
CA GLN A 87 -4.08 27.15 -30.89
C GLN A 87 -4.88 26.38 -29.85
N ALA A 88 -6.21 26.56 -29.81
CA ALA A 88 -7.08 25.80 -28.92
C ALA A 88 -7.01 24.29 -29.18
N ALA A 89 -6.99 23.88 -30.46
CA ALA A 89 -6.83 22.47 -30.82
C ALA A 89 -5.45 21.91 -30.46
N ASP A 90 -4.36 22.67 -30.68
CA ASP A 90 -3.01 22.26 -30.31
C ASP A 90 -2.86 22.12 -28.79
N MET A 91 -3.42 23.05 -28.01
CA MET A 91 -3.47 22.94 -26.54
C MET A 91 -4.23 21.70 -26.11
N ALA A 92 -5.40 21.43 -26.71
CA ALA A 92 -6.20 20.24 -26.42
C ALA A 92 -5.41 18.94 -26.66
N ILE A 93 -4.69 18.86 -27.79
CA ILE A 93 -3.84 17.70 -28.11
C ILE A 93 -2.68 17.57 -27.12
N GLY A 94 -2.05 18.70 -26.77
CA GLY A 94 -0.94 18.75 -25.81
C GLY A 94 -1.35 18.27 -24.41
N GLU A 95 -2.45 18.79 -23.88
CA GLU A 95 -3.01 18.40 -22.58
C GLU A 95 -3.36 16.91 -22.55
N ASN A 96 -4.03 16.42 -23.59
CA ASN A 96 -4.39 15.01 -23.66
C ASN A 96 -3.16 14.09 -23.68
N LYS A 97 -2.10 14.49 -24.40
CA LYS A 97 -0.84 13.74 -24.39
C LYS A 97 -0.20 13.73 -23.01
N GLN A 98 -0.14 14.88 -22.34
CA GLN A 98 0.39 14.98 -20.98
C GLN A 98 -0.40 14.14 -19.99
N GLN A 99 -1.73 14.13 -20.10
CA GLN A 99 -2.60 13.32 -19.27
C GLN A 99 -2.39 11.82 -19.52
N ALA A 100 -2.32 11.39 -20.79
CA ALA A 100 -2.03 10.00 -21.13
C ALA A 100 -0.66 9.52 -20.60
N ASP A 101 0.36 10.38 -20.70
CA ASP A 101 1.70 10.07 -20.17
C ASP A 101 1.68 9.97 -18.63
N ALA A 102 0.93 10.85 -17.94
CA ALA A 102 0.75 10.80 -16.48
C ALA A 102 0.00 9.53 -16.05
N ASP A 103 -1.09 9.17 -16.74
CA ASP A 103 -1.86 7.96 -16.47
C ASP A 103 -1.03 6.69 -16.69
N ALA A 104 -0.22 6.66 -17.75
CA ALA A 104 0.71 5.56 -18.00
C ALA A 104 1.75 5.42 -16.87
N GLN A 105 2.26 6.54 -16.35
CA GLN A 105 3.19 6.53 -15.22
C GLN A 105 2.53 5.99 -13.94
N ILE A 106 1.30 6.43 -13.64
CA ILE A 106 0.53 5.95 -12.48
C ILE A 106 0.27 4.44 -12.61
N GLN A 107 -0.12 3.96 -13.80
CA GLN A 107 -0.34 2.53 -14.04
C GLN A 107 0.95 1.72 -13.85
N ALA A 108 2.08 2.21 -14.35
CA ALA A 108 3.37 1.55 -14.16
C ALA A 108 3.75 1.46 -12.67
N GLN A 109 3.52 2.52 -11.90
CA GLN A 109 3.76 2.53 -10.46
C GLN A 109 2.83 1.60 -9.68
N SER A 110 1.55 1.56 -10.08
CA SER A 110 0.57 0.63 -9.52
C SER A 110 0.97 -0.82 -9.79
N ALA A 111 1.39 -1.13 -11.01
CA ALA A 111 1.85 -2.47 -11.39
C ALA A 111 3.09 -2.89 -10.60
N ALA A 112 4.08 -2.00 -10.45
CA ALA A 112 5.27 -2.26 -9.64
C ALA A 112 4.92 -2.51 -8.16
N SER A 113 3.99 -1.72 -7.61
CA SER A 113 3.52 -1.88 -6.23
C SER A 113 2.78 -3.19 -6.03
N ALA A 114 1.92 -3.59 -6.98
CA ALA A 114 1.22 -4.86 -6.95
C ALA A 114 2.19 -6.05 -7.01
N GLN A 115 3.23 -5.96 -7.85
CA GLN A 115 4.27 -7.00 -7.92
C GLN A 115 5.00 -7.16 -6.58
N GLN A 116 5.42 -6.05 -5.96
CA GLN A 116 6.08 -6.08 -4.66
C GLN A 116 5.18 -6.70 -3.57
N GLN A 117 3.88 -6.41 -3.60
CA GLN A 117 2.92 -7.01 -2.67
C GLN A 117 2.78 -8.50 -2.88
N ALA A 118 2.75 -8.96 -4.14
CA ALA A 118 2.71 -10.38 -4.49
C ALA A 118 3.98 -11.11 -4.00
N ASP A 119 5.16 -10.54 -4.24
CA ASP A 119 6.42 -11.12 -3.80
C ASP A 119 6.50 -11.21 -2.26
N ALA A 120 6.06 -10.15 -1.56
CA ALA A 120 5.98 -10.15 -0.10
C ALA A 120 4.95 -11.13 0.46
N ALA A 121 3.86 -11.39 -0.26
CA ALA A 121 2.88 -12.41 0.11
C ALA A 121 3.45 -13.82 -0.09
N ASN A 122 4.13 -14.07 -1.20
CA ASN A 122 4.78 -15.34 -1.49
C ASN A 122 5.87 -15.66 -0.45
N ALA A 123 6.70 -14.68 -0.07
CA ALA A 123 7.69 -14.85 0.98
C ALA A 123 7.05 -15.21 2.33
N ARG A 124 5.94 -14.57 2.68
CA ARG A 124 5.17 -14.90 3.90
C ARG A 124 4.56 -16.29 3.84
N ALA A 125 4.05 -16.72 2.68
CA ALA A 125 3.53 -18.07 2.49
C ALA A 125 4.63 -19.12 2.69
N SER A 126 5.80 -18.95 2.06
CA SER A 126 6.94 -19.87 2.25
C SER A 126 7.43 -19.92 3.70
N ALA A 127 7.44 -18.78 4.40
CA ALA A 127 7.78 -18.76 5.83
C ALA A 127 6.75 -19.50 6.69
N ALA A 128 5.45 -19.36 6.37
CA ALA A 128 4.38 -20.07 7.07
C ALA A 128 4.45 -21.58 6.82
N GLU A 129 4.76 -22.01 5.59
CA GLU A 129 4.96 -23.43 5.24
C GLU A 129 6.13 -24.04 6.03
N GLN A 130 7.26 -23.33 6.13
CA GLN A 130 8.41 -23.76 6.91
C GLN A 130 8.06 -23.86 8.40
N ALA A 131 7.39 -22.86 8.96
CA ALA A 131 6.96 -22.87 10.36
C ALA A 131 5.98 -24.03 10.65
N ALA A 132 5.04 -24.30 9.74
CA ALA A 132 4.12 -25.42 9.84
C ALA A 132 4.85 -26.77 9.80
N ALA A 133 5.86 -26.92 8.93
CA ALA A 133 6.68 -28.13 8.86
C ALA A 133 7.49 -28.36 10.16
N SER A 134 8.09 -27.30 10.72
CA SER A 134 8.78 -27.37 12.01
C SER A 134 7.83 -27.74 13.15
N ALA A 135 6.68 -27.08 13.25
CA ALA A 135 5.68 -27.38 14.27
C ALA A 135 5.16 -28.82 14.17
N ALA A 136 5.00 -29.36 12.95
CA ALA A 136 4.63 -30.75 12.75
C ALA A 136 5.72 -31.74 13.20
N ALA A 137 7.00 -31.40 13.01
CA ALA A 137 8.12 -32.20 13.51
C ALA A 137 8.18 -32.19 15.04
N ASP A 138 8.03 -31.02 15.66
CA ASP A 138 8.01 -30.87 17.12
C ASP A 138 6.83 -31.61 17.75
N ALA A 139 5.64 -31.55 17.13
CA ALA A 139 4.48 -32.28 17.59
C ALA A 139 4.69 -33.80 17.55
N ARG A 140 5.35 -34.34 16.51
CA ARG A 140 5.72 -35.76 16.44
C ARG A 140 6.73 -36.14 17.52
N ALA A 141 7.74 -35.31 17.76
CA ALA A 141 8.74 -35.54 18.81
C ALA A 141 8.10 -35.56 20.22
N ALA A 142 7.15 -34.65 20.47
CA ALA A 142 6.38 -34.62 21.71
C ALA A 142 5.52 -35.89 21.88
N GLN A 143 4.86 -36.36 20.81
CA GLN A 143 4.08 -37.59 20.83
C GLN A 143 4.93 -38.83 21.13
N THR A 144 6.10 -38.96 20.50
CA THR A 144 7.04 -40.05 20.80
C THR A 144 7.53 -40.00 22.24
N SER A 145 7.81 -38.81 22.76
CA SER A 145 8.22 -38.63 24.16
C SER A 145 7.11 -39.02 25.14
N ALA A 146 5.86 -38.66 24.83
CA ALA A 146 4.69 -39.01 25.63
C ALA A 146 4.41 -40.53 25.62
N SER A 147 4.58 -41.21 24.48
CA SER A 147 4.38 -42.67 24.41
C SER A 147 5.45 -43.44 25.18
N LEU A 148 6.71 -42.99 25.15
CA LEU A 148 7.79 -43.54 25.96
C LEU A 148 7.55 -43.35 27.47
N ALA A 149 7.04 -42.18 27.87
CA ALA A 149 6.67 -41.92 29.26
C ALA A 149 5.47 -42.77 29.71
N ALA A 150 4.49 -43.02 28.84
CA ALA A 150 3.35 -43.89 29.17
C ALA A 150 3.74 -45.37 29.32
N ALA A 151 4.80 -45.81 28.65
CA ALA A 151 5.32 -47.18 28.78
C ALA A 151 6.06 -47.44 30.11
N THR A 152 6.40 -46.40 30.87
CA THR A 152 6.97 -46.53 32.21
C THR A 152 5.86 -46.45 33.26
N THR A 153 5.40 -47.60 33.75
CA THR A 153 4.40 -47.66 34.83
C THR A 153 5.00 -47.11 36.14
N PRO A 154 4.41 -46.07 36.75
CA PRO A 154 4.89 -45.57 38.03
C PRO A 154 4.54 -46.58 39.12
N THR A 155 5.56 -47.17 39.75
CA THR A 155 5.37 -47.94 40.98
C THR A 155 5.13 -46.96 42.12
N THR A 156 3.89 -46.83 42.58
CA THR A 156 3.55 -46.00 43.74
C THR A 156 3.46 -46.88 44.98
N THR A 157 4.43 -46.75 45.88
CA THR A 157 4.37 -47.39 47.20
C THR A 157 3.62 -46.48 48.17
N VAL A 158 2.36 -46.81 48.45
CA VAL A 158 1.57 -46.09 49.47
C VAL A 158 1.86 -46.70 50.84
N THR A 159 2.43 -45.90 51.74
CA THR A 159 2.55 -46.24 53.17
C THR A 159 1.47 -45.47 53.93
N THR A 160 0.43 -46.16 54.40
CA THR A 160 -0.56 -45.57 55.33
C THR A 160 -0.29 -46.07 56.74
N GLU A 161 -0.01 -45.15 57.66
CA GLU A 161 0.05 -45.43 59.10
C GLU A 161 -1.34 -45.15 59.72
N THR A 162 -2.01 -46.18 60.24
CA THR A 162 -3.27 -46.03 60.98
C THR A 162 -3.01 -46.27 62.46
N VAL A 163 -3.09 -45.21 63.27
CA VAL A 163 -2.97 -45.31 64.74
C VAL A 163 -4.35 -45.49 65.34
N LYS A 164 -4.66 -46.68 65.87
CA LYS A 164 -5.89 -46.95 66.62
C LYS A 164 -5.65 -46.73 68.11
N ALA A 165 -6.18 -45.63 68.66
CA ALA A 165 -6.16 -45.40 70.11
C ALA A 165 -7.27 -46.22 70.80
N ALA A 166 -6.92 -46.94 71.86
CA ALA A 166 -7.87 -47.67 72.70
C ALA A 166 -8.64 -46.73 73.66
N PRO A 167 -9.91 -47.01 74.00
CA PRO A 167 -10.71 -46.12 74.84
C PRO A 167 -10.27 -46.19 76.31
N SER A 168 -9.96 -45.04 76.92
CA SER A 168 -9.66 -44.96 78.36
C SER A 168 -10.94 -44.83 79.18
N ARG A 169 -11.18 -45.74 80.14
CA ARG A 169 -12.21 -45.60 81.18
C ARG A 169 -11.83 -44.48 82.17
N SER A 170 -12.70 -43.50 82.33
CA SER A 170 -12.63 -42.50 83.40
C SER A 170 -13.16 -43.10 84.71
N THR A 171 -12.40 -42.97 85.80
CA THR A 171 -12.89 -43.21 87.17
C THR A 171 -12.79 -41.91 87.97
N ALA A 172 -13.84 -41.62 88.75
CA ALA A 172 -14.01 -40.39 89.50
C ALA A 172 -12.96 -40.21 90.61
N GLN A 173 -12.38 -39.01 90.74
CA GLN A 173 -11.44 -38.70 91.81
C GLN A 173 -12.13 -38.11 93.04
N LYS A 174 -11.86 -38.71 94.21
CA LYS A 174 -12.09 -38.12 95.52
C LYS A 174 -10.79 -37.45 95.98
N ARG A 175 -10.89 -36.20 96.43
CA ARG A 175 -9.77 -35.29 96.71
C ARG A 175 -9.20 -35.56 98.11
N THR A 176 -7.95 -36.02 98.20
CA THR A 176 -7.12 -35.88 99.39
C THR A 176 -5.66 -35.66 98.99
N THR A 177 -5.05 -34.65 99.60
CA THR A 177 -3.68 -34.18 99.42
C THR A 177 -2.65 -35.28 99.71
N THR A 178 -1.50 -35.24 99.01
CA THR A 178 -0.10 -35.46 99.45
C THR A 178 0.73 -36.32 98.48
N VAL A 179 1.99 -35.85 98.28
CA VAL A 179 3.20 -36.48 97.69
C VAL A 179 3.24 -36.66 96.17
N VAL A 180 4.05 -35.82 95.52
CA VAL A 180 4.45 -35.97 94.11
C VAL A 180 5.44 -37.13 93.99
N LYS A 181 4.94 -38.31 93.60
CA LYS A 181 5.76 -39.39 93.04
C LYS A 181 5.60 -39.36 91.52
N LYS A 182 6.67 -39.05 90.79
CA LYS A 182 6.72 -39.14 89.32
C LYS A 182 6.46 -40.59 88.92
N LYS A 183 5.28 -40.88 88.36
CA LYS A 183 4.94 -42.18 87.76
C LYS A 183 5.50 -42.26 86.34
N ALA A 184 6.03 -43.43 86.01
CA ALA A 184 6.55 -43.78 84.70
C ALA A 184 5.50 -43.64 83.59
N ALA A 185 5.93 -43.26 82.40
CA ALA A 185 5.12 -43.14 81.20
C ALA A 185 4.59 -44.52 80.75
N PRO A 186 3.37 -44.60 80.19
CA PRO A 186 2.84 -45.85 79.65
C PRO A 186 3.60 -46.28 78.39
N THR A 187 3.95 -47.56 78.34
CA THR A 187 4.56 -48.23 77.18
C THR A 187 3.51 -48.41 76.08
N THR A 188 3.66 -47.73 74.95
CA THR A 188 2.88 -48.01 73.74
C THR A 188 3.56 -49.13 72.95
N VAL A 189 2.88 -50.26 72.77
CA VAL A 189 3.31 -51.30 71.83
C VAL A 189 2.75 -50.93 70.46
N ALA A 190 3.63 -50.63 69.51
CA ALA A 190 3.27 -50.42 68.12
C ALA A 190 3.36 -51.76 67.36
N GLU A 191 2.23 -52.31 66.95
CA GLU A 191 2.21 -53.41 65.97
C GLU A 191 2.24 -52.82 64.56
N ARG A 192 3.25 -53.24 63.78
CA ARG A 192 3.44 -52.84 62.38
C ARG A 192 2.86 -53.94 61.49
N THR A 193 1.77 -53.64 60.79
CA THR A 193 1.26 -54.51 59.71
C THR A 193 1.61 -53.89 58.37
N THR A 194 2.43 -54.58 57.59
CA THR A 194 2.79 -54.18 56.22
C THR A 194 1.86 -54.91 55.25
N THR A 195 1.11 -54.16 54.45
CA THR A 195 0.33 -54.74 53.33
C THR A 195 0.82 -54.13 52.03
N THR A 196 1.42 -54.95 51.18
CA THR A 196 1.85 -54.55 49.84
C THR A 196 0.68 -54.75 48.88
N VAL A 197 0.16 -53.67 48.30
CA VAL A 197 -0.84 -53.74 47.23
C VAL A 197 -0.14 -53.51 45.90
N THR A 198 -0.09 -54.55 45.07
CA THR A 198 0.39 -54.44 43.68
C THR A 198 -0.83 -54.25 42.79
N THR A 199 -1.03 -53.05 42.26
CA THR A 199 -2.05 -52.81 41.23
C THR A 199 -1.39 -52.95 39.87
N GLN A 200 -1.80 -53.96 39.12
CA GLN A 200 -1.51 -54.10 37.69
C GLN A 200 -2.78 -53.70 36.93
N ASN A 201 -2.67 -52.71 36.04
CA ASN A 201 -3.71 -52.41 35.06
C ASN A 201 -3.53 -53.29 33.83
#